data_AF-A0A5B7GNR1-F1
#
_entry.id   AF-A0A5B7GNR1-F1
#
_cell.length_a   1.000
_cell.length_b   1.000
_cell.length_c   1.000
_cell.angle_alpha   90.00
_cell.angle_beta   90.00
_cell.angle_gamma   90.00
#
_symmetry.space_group_name_H-M   'P 1'
#
loop_
_entity.id
_entity.type
_entity.pdbx_description
1 polymer ?
#
loop_
_entity_poly.entity_id
_entity_poly.type
_entity_poly.pdbx_seq_one_letter_code
_entity_poly.pdbx_strand_id
1 'polypeptide(L)'
;MCVCVCVCAVIQQLGETLKLRQQVIATATTFLKRFYARNSLRCIDPLLLAPTSVFLSSKVEEFGVISNSRLISTCQSVVKNKFSYAYTTEFPYRTNHILECEFYLLESLDCCLIVYQPYRPLVQYMQDLGGEGEVLQLAWRIVNDSLRTDVCLLFPPYEIALACIHMACVVHQKDCKQWFAELNTDLDRIMEITRYILNLYELWKTYDERKEIQALLQKMPKPNTQPVPR
;
A
#
# COMPACT_ATOMS: atom_id res chain seq x y z
N MET A 1 11.44 -5.16 4.02
CA MET A 1 10.78 -5.28 2.71
C MET A 1 9.65 -6.32 2.72
N CYS A 2 9.93 -7.64 2.82
CA CYS A 2 8.87 -8.68 2.72
C CYS A 2 7.75 -8.59 3.77
N VAL A 3 8.06 -8.22 5.02
CA VAL A 3 7.04 -7.97 6.06
C VAL A 3 6.10 -6.83 5.63
N CYS A 4 6.66 -5.70 5.19
CA CYS A 4 5.85 -4.56 4.73
C CYS A 4 4.98 -4.93 3.53
N VAL A 5 5.48 -5.78 2.61
CA VAL A 5 4.70 -6.30 1.47
C VAL A 5 3.50 -7.12 1.96
N CYS A 6 3.70 -8.01 2.95
CA CYS A 6 2.61 -8.78 3.53
C CYS A 6 1.58 -7.87 4.22
N VAL A 7 2.03 -6.86 4.96
CA VAL A 7 1.12 -5.91 5.64
C VAL A 7 0.35 -5.06 4.63
N CYS A 8 0.96 -4.67 3.50
CA CYS A 8 0.23 -4.02 2.40
C CYS A 8 -0.84 -4.96 1.81
N ALA A 9 -0.57 -6.26 1.70
CA ALA A 9 -1.57 -7.25 1.28
C ALA A 9 -2.73 -7.38 2.29
N VAL A 10 -2.45 -7.30 3.59
CA VAL A 10 -3.48 -7.25 4.64
C VAL A 10 -4.37 -6.02 4.47
N ILE A 11 -3.79 -4.84 4.27
CA ILE A 11 -4.54 -3.59 4.01
C ILE A 11 -5.44 -3.73 2.78
N GLN A 12 -4.92 -4.28 1.68
CA GLN A 12 -5.69 -4.51 0.46
C GLN A 12 -6.89 -5.44 0.71
N GLN A 13 -6.68 -6.57 1.40
CA GLN A 13 -7.76 -7.52 1.71
C GLN A 13 -8.80 -6.96 2.69
N LEU A 14 -8.37 -6.15 3.66
CA LEU A 14 -9.28 -5.42 4.56
C LEU A 14 -10.16 -4.45 3.76
N GLY A 15 -9.55 -3.66 2.87
CA GLY A 15 -10.26 -2.71 2.02
C GLY A 15 -11.28 -3.38 1.11
N GLU A 16 -10.91 -4.48 0.45
CA GLU A 16 -11.81 -5.26 -0.41
C GLU A 16 -13.00 -5.83 0.37
N THR A 17 -12.75 -6.41 1.56
CA THR A 17 -13.80 -6.98 2.41
C THR A 17 -14.75 -5.90 2.94
N LEU A 18 -14.21 -4.71 3.23
CA LEU A 18 -14.99 -3.53 3.64
C LEU A 18 -15.66 -2.81 2.47
N LYS A 19 -15.39 -3.20 1.22
CA LYS A 19 -15.87 -2.58 -0.03
C LYS A 19 -15.44 -1.12 -0.18
N LEU A 20 -14.21 -0.80 0.23
CA LEU A 20 -13.63 0.54 0.09
C LEU A 20 -13.18 0.78 -1.36
N ARG A 21 -13.18 2.05 -1.79
CA ARG A 21 -12.57 2.46 -3.06
C ARG A 21 -11.05 2.27 -2.99
N GLN A 22 -10.43 1.95 -4.13
CA GLN A 22 -8.98 1.72 -4.21
C GLN A 22 -8.17 2.94 -3.70
N GLN A 23 -8.66 4.16 -3.92
CA GLN A 23 -8.05 5.37 -3.38
C GLN A 23 -7.95 5.36 -1.85
N VAL A 24 -8.96 4.86 -1.13
CA VAL A 24 -8.92 4.74 0.34
C VAL A 24 -7.84 3.75 0.79
N ILE A 25 -7.69 2.66 0.04
CA ILE A 25 -6.72 1.58 0.31
C ILE A 25 -5.29 2.09 0.04
N ALA A 26 -5.09 2.84 -1.04
CA ALA A 26 -3.80 3.44 -1.39
C ALA A 26 -3.36 4.50 -0.35
N THR A 27 -4.29 5.33 0.14
CA THR A 27 -4.02 6.28 1.24
C THR A 27 -3.64 5.53 2.51
N ALA A 28 -4.37 4.47 2.89
CA ALA A 28 -4.03 3.64 4.05
C ALA A 28 -2.62 3.01 3.94
N THR A 29 -2.29 2.49 2.76
CA THR A 29 -0.98 1.90 2.48
C THR A 29 0.14 2.94 2.60
N THR A 30 -0.12 4.16 2.13
CA THR A 30 0.84 5.27 2.23
C THR A 30 1.05 5.71 3.69
N PHE A 31 -0.01 5.76 4.51
CA PHE A 31 0.10 6.05 5.95
C PHE A 31 0.96 5.03 6.67
N LEU A 32 0.74 3.73 6.42
CA LEU A 32 1.57 2.66 6.97
C LEU A 32 3.05 2.84 6.60
N LYS A 33 3.33 3.13 5.33
CA LYS A 33 4.70 3.32 4.84
C LYS A 33 5.36 4.56 5.43
N ARG A 34 4.66 5.69 5.50
CA ARG A 34 5.16 6.92 6.13
C ARG A 34 5.48 6.69 7.61
N PHE A 35 4.64 5.95 8.33
CA PHE A 35 4.88 5.61 9.74
C PHE A 35 6.17 4.81 9.90
N TYR A 36 6.35 3.71 9.16
CA TYR A 36 7.55 2.86 9.28
C TYR A 36 8.80 3.41 8.59
N ALA A 37 8.68 4.44 7.76
CA ALA A 37 9.83 5.18 7.27
C ALA A 37 10.49 6.02 8.38
N ARG A 38 9.71 6.44 9.38
CA ARG A 38 10.18 7.26 10.51
C ARG A 38 10.37 6.46 11.79
N ASN A 39 9.59 5.39 11.98
CA ASN A 39 9.56 4.60 13.20
C ASN A 39 10.01 3.16 12.98
N SER A 40 10.54 2.53 14.03
CA SER A 40 10.88 1.12 14.00
C SER A 40 9.62 0.24 14.00
N LEU A 41 9.71 -0.96 13.41
CA LEU A 41 8.70 -2.02 13.54
C LEU A 41 8.47 -2.46 15.01
N ARG A 42 9.33 -2.04 15.94
CA ARG A 42 9.17 -2.25 17.39
C ARG A 42 8.13 -1.33 18.03
N CYS A 43 7.85 -0.18 17.43
CA CYS A 43 7.04 0.85 18.07
C CYS A 43 5.58 0.44 18.15
N ILE A 44 5.01 -0.01 17.03
CA ILE A 44 3.63 -0.46 16.91
C ILE A 44 3.62 -1.76 16.12
N ASP A 45 2.79 -2.73 16.52
CA ASP A 45 2.59 -3.97 15.75
C ASP A 45 1.95 -3.64 14.38
N PRO A 46 2.54 -4.07 13.26
CA PRO A 46 1.94 -3.92 11.94
C PRO A 46 0.52 -4.47 11.82
N LEU A 47 0.16 -5.50 12.59
CA LEU A 47 -1.19 -6.05 12.62
C LEU A 47 -2.21 -5.10 13.26
N LEU A 48 -1.78 -4.24 14.20
CA LEU A 48 -2.61 -3.17 14.76
C LEU A 48 -2.62 -1.93 13.86
N LEU A 49 -1.47 -1.60 13.26
CA LEU A 49 -1.34 -0.39 12.44
C LEU A 49 -2.12 -0.51 11.13
N ALA A 50 -2.13 -1.67 10.48
CA ALA A 50 -2.85 -1.89 9.22
C ALA A 50 -4.35 -1.51 9.26
N PRO A 51 -5.16 -2.05 10.19
CA PRO A 51 -6.57 -1.65 10.29
C PRO A 51 -6.76 -0.22 10.78
N THR A 52 -5.84 0.31 11.58
CA THR A 52 -5.86 1.71 12.02
C THR A 52 -5.66 2.66 10.84
N SER A 53 -4.72 2.36 9.94
CA SER A 53 -4.51 3.14 8.71
C SER A 53 -5.72 3.11 7.79
N VAL A 54 -6.40 1.96 7.66
CA VAL A 54 -7.65 1.83 6.88
C VAL A 54 -8.79 2.63 7.52
N PHE A 55 -8.89 2.59 8.85
CA PHE A 55 -9.89 3.34 9.59
C PHE A 55 -9.70 4.85 9.42
N LEU A 56 -8.47 5.34 9.59
CA LEU A 56 -8.13 6.74 9.41
C LEU A 56 -8.34 7.20 7.96
N SER A 57 -7.85 6.44 6.96
CA SER A 57 -8.00 6.82 5.56
C SER A 57 -9.46 6.86 5.11
N SER A 58 -10.32 6.00 5.67
CA SER A 58 -11.76 6.00 5.36
C SER A 58 -12.47 7.29 5.80
N LYS A 59 -12.00 7.91 6.90
CA LYS A 59 -12.48 9.21 7.37
C LYS A 59 -11.95 10.35 6.48
N VAL A 60 -10.67 10.30 6.11
CA VAL A 60 -10.00 11.34 5.32
C VAL A 60 -10.57 11.44 3.89
N GLU A 61 -10.85 10.30 3.26
CA GLU A 61 -11.35 10.24 1.88
C GLU A 61 -12.88 10.36 1.78
N GLU A 62 -13.55 10.71 2.88
CA GLU A 62 -15.01 10.91 2.98
C GLU A 62 -15.86 9.73 2.46
N PHE A 63 -15.32 8.51 2.50
CA PHE A 63 -16.06 7.31 2.07
C PHE A 63 -17.12 6.86 3.10
N GLY A 64 -17.06 7.41 4.31
CA GLY A 64 -17.99 7.17 5.41
C GLY A 64 -17.32 6.56 6.64
N VAL A 65 -17.93 6.73 7.81
CA VAL A 65 -17.39 6.21 9.08
C VAL A 65 -17.65 4.70 9.16
N ILE A 66 -16.58 3.90 9.11
CA ILE A 66 -16.64 2.47 9.39
C ILE A 66 -17.01 2.30 10.86
N SER A 67 -18.03 1.49 11.19
CA SER A 67 -18.33 1.21 12.59
C SER A 67 -17.22 0.38 13.22
N ASN A 68 -16.86 0.72 14.47
CA ASN A 68 -15.80 0.03 15.21
C ASN A 68 -16.01 -1.49 15.29
N SER A 69 -17.25 -1.93 15.50
CA SER A 69 -17.60 -3.35 15.54
C SER A 69 -17.38 -4.04 14.20
N ARG A 70 -17.72 -3.38 13.08
CA ARG A 70 -17.52 -3.91 11.72
C ARG A 70 -16.04 -3.99 11.37
N LEU A 71 -15.24 -3.01 11.78
CA LEU A 71 -13.80 -3.04 11.55
C LEU A 71 -13.16 -4.24 12.25
N ILE A 72 -13.43 -4.43 13.55
CA ILE A 72 -12.85 -5.54 14.34
C ILE A 72 -13.28 -6.90 13.79
N SER A 73 -14.58 -7.10 13.50
CA SER A 73 -15.06 -8.38 12.95
C SER A 73 -14.47 -8.69 11.58
N THR A 74 -14.26 -7.66 10.75
CA THR A 74 -13.60 -7.82 9.45
C THR A 74 -12.13 -8.18 9.62
N CYS A 75 -11.42 -7.56 10.57
CA CYS A 75 -10.02 -7.91 10.88
C CYS A 75 -9.89 -9.36 11.34
N GLN A 76 -10.74 -9.80 12.26
CA GLN A 76 -10.77 -11.19 12.73
C GLN A 76 -11.02 -12.16 11.57
N SER A 77 -11.98 -11.87 10.70
CA SER A 77 -12.30 -12.69 9.53
C SER A 77 -11.15 -12.76 8.53
N VAL A 78 -10.55 -11.62 8.17
CA VAL A 78 -9.45 -11.55 7.19
C VAL A 78 -8.21 -12.28 7.72
N VAL A 79 -7.83 -12.06 8.98
CA VAL A 79 -6.68 -12.74 9.59
C VAL A 79 -6.91 -14.25 9.61
N LYS A 80 -8.08 -14.71 10.05
CA LYS A 80 -8.41 -16.14 10.16
C LYS A 80 -8.53 -16.84 8.81
N ASN A 81 -9.16 -16.21 7.82
CA ASN A 81 -9.54 -16.87 6.57
C ASN A 81 -8.49 -16.67 5.45
N LYS A 82 -7.79 -15.54 5.43
CA LYS A 82 -6.86 -15.18 4.35
C LYS A 82 -5.40 -15.19 4.77
N PHE A 83 -5.08 -15.00 6.06
CA PHE A 83 -3.71 -14.88 6.56
C PHE A 83 -3.38 -15.86 7.70
N SER A 84 -4.09 -16.99 7.77
CA SER A 84 -3.84 -18.04 8.78
C SER A 84 -2.44 -18.67 8.69
N TYR A 85 -1.82 -18.62 7.51
CA TYR A 85 -0.43 -19.06 7.31
C TYR A 85 0.59 -18.09 7.93
N ALA A 86 0.22 -16.80 8.09
CA ALA A 86 1.09 -15.77 8.63
C ALA A 86 0.86 -15.58 10.14
N TYR A 87 -0.39 -15.57 10.56
CA TYR A 87 -0.80 -15.35 11.94
C TYR A 87 -1.51 -16.60 12.47
N THR A 88 -0.89 -17.26 13.46
CA THR A 88 -1.44 -18.45 14.11
C THR A 88 -2.47 -18.13 15.19
N THR A 89 -2.42 -16.91 15.73
CA THR A 89 -3.34 -16.43 16.76
C THR A 89 -4.45 -15.58 16.15
N GLU A 90 -5.62 -15.59 16.78
CA GLU A 90 -6.69 -14.66 16.43
C GLU A 90 -6.26 -13.21 16.59
N PHE A 91 -6.95 -12.29 15.90
CA PHE A 91 -6.69 -10.87 15.98
C PHE A 91 -6.85 -10.38 17.44
N PRO A 92 -5.76 -9.98 18.13
CA PRO A 92 -5.78 -9.80 19.58
C PRO A 92 -6.31 -8.43 20.01
N TYR A 93 -6.43 -7.49 19.06
CA TYR A 93 -6.74 -6.10 19.35
C TYR A 93 -8.24 -5.83 19.41
N ARG A 94 -8.61 -4.99 20.37
CA ARG A 94 -9.98 -4.42 20.53
C ARG A 94 -10.03 -2.98 20.00
N THR A 95 -11.24 -2.47 19.81
CA THR A 95 -11.53 -1.09 19.38
C THR A 95 -10.67 -0.03 20.08
N ASN A 96 -10.53 -0.10 21.41
CA ASN A 96 -9.79 0.91 22.17
C ASN A 96 -8.33 1.03 21.70
N HIS A 97 -7.69 -0.08 21.35
CA HIS A 97 -6.32 -0.08 20.83
C HIS A 97 -6.23 0.57 19.45
N ILE A 98 -7.26 0.42 18.61
CA ILE A 98 -7.31 1.09 17.29
C ILE A 98 -7.45 2.59 17.48
N LEU A 99 -8.33 3.03 18.39
CA LEU A 99 -8.53 4.45 18.67
C LEU A 99 -7.27 5.07 19.27
N GLU A 100 -6.58 4.38 20.17
CA GLU A 100 -5.31 4.85 20.72
C GLU A 100 -4.22 4.91 19.64
N CYS A 101 -4.10 3.86 18.81
CA CYS A 101 -3.17 3.82 17.69
C CYS A 101 -3.46 4.92 16.65
N GLU A 102 -4.73 5.29 16.47
CA GLU A 102 -5.13 6.38 15.56
C GLU A 102 -4.50 7.72 15.99
N PHE A 103 -4.49 8.03 17.28
CA PHE A 103 -3.83 9.25 17.79
C PHE A 103 -2.33 9.24 17.51
N TYR A 104 -1.64 8.12 17.80
CA TYR A 104 -0.20 8.00 17.52
C TYR A 104 0.11 8.07 16.01
N LEU A 105 -0.74 7.49 15.17
CA LEU A 105 -0.58 7.57 13.72
C LEU A 105 -0.74 9.01 13.21
N LEU A 106 -1.76 9.74 13.70
CA LEU A 106 -1.96 11.15 13.37
C LEU A 106 -0.76 12.02 13.73
N GLU A 107 -0.24 11.84 14.95
CA GLU A 107 0.94 12.56 15.44
C GLU A 107 2.18 12.22 14.59
N SER A 108 2.44 10.94 14.33
CA SER A 108 3.60 10.52 13.55
C SER A 108 3.56 11.00 12.09
N LEU A 109 2.37 11.27 11.55
CA LEU A 109 2.17 11.80 10.21
C LEU A 109 2.22 13.32 10.16
N ASP A 110 2.46 14.02 11.28
CA ASP A 110 2.38 15.49 11.39
C ASP A 110 1.05 16.03 10.85
N CYS A 111 -0.06 15.29 11.04
CA CYS A 111 -1.37 15.59 10.46
C CYS A 111 -1.38 15.78 8.92
N CYS A 112 -0.38 15.25 8.21
CA CYS A 112 -0.31 15.30 6.74
C CYS A 112 -1.17 14.20 6.11
N LEU A 113 -2.50 14.39 6.14
CA LEU A 113 -3.50 13.39 5.76
C LEU A 113 -3.83 13.34 4.27
N ILE A 114 -3.63 14.44 3.54
CA ILE A 114 -3.89 14.48 2.10
C ILE A 114 -2.79 13.74 1.35
N VAL A 115 -3.16 12.70 0.61
CA VAL A 115 -2.24 11.88 -0.19
C VAL A 115 -2.63 11.96 -1.65
N TYR A 116 -1.71 12.44 -2.49
CA TYR A 116 -1.87 12.42 -3.93
C TYR A 116 -1.47 11.06 -4.48
N GLN A 117 -2.28 10.54 -5.41
CA GLN A 117 -2.15 9.17 -5.91
C GLN A 117 -2.04 9.13 -7.44
N PRO A 118 -1.37 8.11 -8.00
CA PRO A 118 -1.12 8.00 -9.43
C PRO A 118 -2.37 7.72 -10.27
N TYR A 119 -3.50 7.33 -9.67
CA TYR A 119 -4.71 6.95 -10.42
C TYR A 119 -5.31 8.09 -11.26
N ARG A 120 -5.36 9.31 -10.71
CA ARG A 120 -5.89 10.48 -11.42
C ARG A 120 -5.03 10.87 -12.63
N PRO A 121 -3.70 11.10 -12.49
CA PRO A 121 -2.85 11.38 -13.64
C PRO A 121 -2.80 10.21 -14.63
N LEU A 122 -2.87 8.96 -14.16
CA LEU A 122 -2.94 7.78 -15.05
C LEU A 122 -4.11 7.89 -16.04
N VAL A 123 -5.32 8.17 -15.55
CA VAL A 123 -6.50 8.27 -16.43
C VAL A 123 -6.36 9.43 -17.41
N GLN A 124 -5.83 10.58 -16.96
CA GLN A 124 -5.64 11.76 -17.82
C GLN A 124 -4.62 11.50 -18.93
N TYR A 125 -3.47 10.90 -18.61
CA TYR A 125 -2.45 10.56 -19.60
C TYR A 125 -2.89 9.45 -20.56
N MET A 126 -3.67 8.48 -20.07
CA MET A 126 -4.21 7.43 -20.95
C MET A 126 -5.24 7.98 -21.94
N GLN A 127 -6.04 8.97 -21.54
CA GLN A 127 -6.94 9.69 -22.46
C GLN A 127 -6.17 10.46 -23.53
N ASP A 128 -5.09 11.16 -23.14
CA ASP A 128 -4.23 11.91 -24.05
C ASP A 128 -3.49 11.00 -25.06
N LEU A 129 -2.96 9.87 -24.59
CA LEU A 129 -2.32 8.85 -25.43
C LEU A 129 -3.30 8.11 -26.37
N GLY A 130 -4.62 8.31 -26.21
CA GLY A 130 -5.64 7.48 -26.86
C GLY A 130 -5.49 6.00 -26.51
N GLY A 131 -5.05 5.71 -25.29
CA GLY A 131 -4.95 4.35 -24.76
C GLY A 131 -6.21 3.98 -24.01
N GLU A 132 -7.03 3.11 -24.59
CA GLU A 132 -8.25 2.61 -23.96
C GLU A 132 -8.24 1.09 -23.82
N GLY A 133 -9.12 0.56 -22.97
CA GLY A 133 -9.29 -0.88 -22.78
C GLY A 133 -8.16 -1.53 -21.98
N GLU A 134 -7.50 -2.51 -22.58
CA GLU A 134 -6.57 -3.42 -21.87
C GLU A 134 -5.33 -2.71 -21.31
N VAL A 135 -4.79 -1.72 -22.04
CA VAL A 135 -3.60 -0.98 -21.59
C VAL A 135 -3.89 -0.20 -20.31
N LEU A 136 -5.06 0.44 -20.21
CA LEU A 136 -5.47 1.16 -19.00
C LEU A 136 -5.67 0.19 -17.83
N GLN A 137 -6.31 -0.96 -18.07
CA GLN A 137 -6.54 -1.97 -17.03
C GLN A 137 -5.21 -2.53 -16.51
N LEU A 138 -4.27 -2.83 -17.41
CA LEU A 138 -2.94 -3.30 -17.02
C LEU A 138 -2.16 -2.20 -16.27
N ALA A 139 -2.14 -0.97 -16.78
CA ALA A 139 -1.46 0.14 -16.11
C ALA A 139 -2.05 0.40 -14.71
N TRP A 140 -3.38 0.34 -14.56
CA TRP A 140 -4.04 0.45 -13.26
C TRP A 140 -3.62 -0.67 -12.29
N ARG A 141 -3.50 -1.91 -12.79
CA ARG A 141 -3.00 -3.04 -12.00
C ARG A 141 -1.54 -2.82 -11.57
N ILE A 142 -0.68 -2.38 -12.49
CA ILE A 142 0.73 -2.09 -12.19
C ILE A 142 0.83 -0.98 -11.14
N VAL A 143 -0.03 0.05 -11.20
CA VAL A 143 -0.12 1.08 -10.16
C VAL A 143 -0.44 0.48 -8.80
N ASN A 144 -1.40 -0.45 -8.71
CA ASN A 144 -1.71 -1.13 -7.45
C ASN A 144 -0.51 -1.95 -6.93
N ASP A 145 0.22 -2.61 -7.83
CA ASP A 145 1.42 -3.38 -7.46
C ASP A 145 2.55 -2.46 -6.98
N SER A 146 2.68 -1.26 -7.58
CA SER A 146 3.69 -0.26 -7.21
C SER A 146 3.60 0.15 -5.73
N LEU A 147 2.40 0.12 -5.14
CA LEU A 147 2.16 0.41 -3.71
C LEU A 147 2.82 -0.61 -2.77
N ARG A 148 3.31 -1.75 -3.28
CA ARG A 148 4.08 -2.71 -2.48
C ARG A 148 5.57 -2.36 -2.42
N THR A 149 6.04 -1.47 -3.30
CA THR A 149 7.40 -0.91 -3.29
C THR A 149 7.44 0.43 -2.56
N ASP A 150 8.61 1.06 -2.46
CA ASP A 150 8.77 2.35 -1.78
C ASP A 150 8.62 3.55 -2.71
N VAL A 151 8.25 3.33 -3.99
CA VAL A 151 8.13 4.39 -4.99
C VAL A 151 7.14 5.48 -4.61
N CYS A 152 6.07 5.16 -3.87
CA CYS A 152 5.09 6.13 -3.40
C CYS A 152 5.64 7.12 -2.36
N LEU A 153 6.80 6.84 -1.76
CA LEU A 153 7.50 7.76 -0.87
C LEU A 153 8.63 8.53 -1.58
N LEU A 154 9.15 7.98 -2.68
CA LEU A 154 10.35 8.47 -3.36
C LEU A 154 10.04 9.35 -4.58
N PHE A 155 8.90 9.12 -5.25
CA PHE A 155 8.57 9.76 -6.52
C PHE A 155 7.20 10.45 -6.48
N PRO A 156 7.02 11.54 -7.24
CA PRO A 156 5.72 12.15 -7.46
C PRO A 156 4.72 11.19 -8.14
N PRO A 157 3.41 11.31 -7.83
CA PRO A 157 2.40 10.39 -8.38
C PRO A 157 2.28 10.39 -9.91
N TYR A 158 2.54 11.51 -10.58
CA TYR A 158 2.48 11.57 -12.05
C TYR A 158 3.62 10.78 -12.70
N GLU A 159 4.83 10.79 -12.13
CA GLU A 159 5.97 9.99 -12.62
C GLU A 159 5.69 8.50 -12.47
N ILE A 160 5.09 8.10 -11.34
CA ILE A 160 4.68 6.71 -11.10
C ILE A 160 3.63 6.28 -12.13
N ALA A 161 2.65 7.13 -12.42
CA ALA A 161 1.64 6.85 -13.44
C ALA A 161 2.28 6.66 -14.82
N LEU A 162 3.19 7.55 -15.23
CA LEU A 162 3.90 7.45 -16.51
C LEU A 162 4.74 6.17 -16.61
N ALA A 163 5.43 5.77 -15.54
CA ALA A 163 6.16 4.50 -15.51
C ALA A 163 5.24 3.28 -15.68
N CYS A 164 4.07 3.29 -15.03
CA CYS A 164 3.09 2.22 -15.18
C CYS A 164 2.49 2.16 -16.59
N ILE A 165 2.24 3.32 -17.23
CA ILE A 165 1.80 3.41 -18.63
C ILE A 165 2.87 2.84 -19.55
N HIS A 166 4.13 3.26 -19.38
CA HIS A 166 5.25 2.78 -20.17
C HIS A 166 5.35 1.25 -20.11
N MET A 167 5.31 0.67 -18.90
CA MET A 167 5.32 -0.78 -18.71
C MET A 167 4.13 -1.47 -19.40
N ALA A 168 2.92 -0.91 -19.28
CA ALA A 168 1.73 -1.49 -19.91
C ALA A 168 1.81 -1.44 -21.45
N CYS A 169 2.31 -0.33 -22.02
CA CYS A 169 2.54 -0.20 -23.45
C CYS A 169 3.56 -1.21 -23.97
N VAL A 170 4.66 -1.45 -23.23
CA VAL A 170 5.65 -2.47 -23.58
C VAL A 170 5.04 -3.87 -23.61
N VAL A 171 4.23 -4.22 -22.60
CA VAL A 171 3.57 -5.55 -22.53
C VAL A 171 2.59 -5.76 -23.68
N HIS A 172 1.80 -4.74 -24.03
CA HIS A 172 0.85 -4.80 -25.15
C HIS A 172 1.46 -4.45 -26.51
N GLN A 173 2.77 -4.24 -26.60
CA GLN A 173 3.48 -3.82 -27.82
C GLN A 173 2.88 -2.57 -28.49
N LYS A 174 2.29 -1.65 -27.70
CA LYS A 174 1.80 -0.36 -28.17
C LYS A 174 2.98 0.60 -28.30
N ASP A 175 3.20 1.17 -29.49
CA ASP A 175 4.22 2.19 -29.66
C ASP A 175 3.76 3.51 -29.03
N CYS A 176 4.46 3.93 -27.99
CA CYS A 176 4.24 5.17 -27.27
C CYS A 176 5.49 6.06 -27.27
N LYS A 177 6.53 5.73 -28.04
CA LYS A 177 7.83 6.42 -27.98
C LYS A 177 7.73 7.90 -28.33
N GLN A 178 7.00 8.22 -29.39
CA GLN A 178 6.81 9.60 -29.83
C GLN A 178 6.05 10.41 -28.76
N TRP A 179 4.96 9.86 -28.23
CA TRP A 179 4.18 10.51 -27.17
C TRP A 179 5.03 10.77 -25.92
N PHE A 180 5.84 9.80 -25.48
CA PHE A 180 6.77 10.00 -24.36
C PHE A 180 7.85 11.05 -24.65
N ALA A 181 8.29 11.19 -25.91
CA ALA A 181 9.27 12.21 -26.30
C ALA A 181 8.68 13.63 -26.33
N GLU A 182 7.37 13.76 -26.55
CA GLU A 182 6.64 15.03 -26.50
C GLU A 182 6.38 15.49 -25.05
N LEU A 183 6.43 14.57 -24.08
CA LEU A 183 6.33 14.91 -22.67
C LEU A 183 7.61 15.59 -22.16
N ASN A 184 7.46 16.74 -21.51
CA ASN A 184 8.55 17.41 -20.78
C ASN A 184 8.81 16.74 -19.42
N THR A 185 9.15 15.45 -19.43
CA THR A 185 9.41 14.64 -18.22
C THR A 185 10.78 13.99 -18.30
N ASP A 186 11.44 13.83 -17.16
CA ASP A 186 12.71 13.13 -17.05
C ASP A 186 12.53 11.61 -17.23
N LEU A 187 12.96 11.10 -18.39
CA LEU A 187 12.86 9.68 -18.74
C LEU A 187 13.73 8.79 -17.82
N ASP A 188 14.84 9.31 -17.28
CA ASP A 188 15.71 8.53 -16.39
C ASP A 188 14.99 8.19 -15.08
N ARG A 189 14.19 9.14 -14.55
CA ARG A 189 13.33 8.90 -13.38
C ARG A 189 12.26 7.87 -13.65
N ILE A 190 11.61 7.93 -14.82
CA ILE A 190 10.59 6.96 -15.23
C ILE A 190 11.20 5.54 -15.30
N MET A 191 12.41 5.43 -15.87
CA MET A 191 13.14 4.17 -15.96
C MET A 191 13.59 3.66 -14.58
N GLU A 192 13.93 4.55 -13.65
CA GLU A 192 14.23 4.19 -12.27
C GLU A 192 13.00 3.58 -11.57
N ILE A 193 11.82 4.22 -11.66
CA ILE A 193 10.57 3.69 -11.11
C ILE A 193 10.24 2.33 -11.72
N THR A 194 10.36 2.22 -13.05
CA THR A 194 10.14 0.96 -13.79
C THR A 194 11.02 -0.16 -13.22
N ARG A 195 12.30 0.13 -12.90
CA ARG A 195 13.21 -0.85 -12.30
C ARG A 195 12.77 -1.31 -10.91
N TYR A 196 12.28 -0.39 -10.06
CA TYR A 196 11.71 -0.77 -8.76
C TYR A 196 10.54 -1.75 -8.90
N ILE A 197 9.64 -1.51 -9.86
CA ILE A 197 8.47 -2.38 -10.12
C ILE A 197 8.90 -3.72 -10.73
N LEU A 198 9.84 -3.73 -11.68
CA LEU A 198 10.37 -4.96 -12.25
C LEU A 198 11.06 -5.83 -11.19
N ASN A 199 11.84 -5.21 -10.29
CA ASN A 199 12.46 -5.91 -9.17
C ASN A 199 11.43 -6.53 -8.22
N LEU A 200 10.28 -5.88 -8.01
CA LEU A 200 9.16 -6.47 -7.27
C LEU A 200 8.63 -7.73 -7.97
N TYR A 201 8.48 -7.70 -9.30
CA TYR A 201 8.00 -8.85 -10.06
C TYR A 201 9.00 -10.01 -10.07
N GLU A 202 10.30 -9.74 -10.14
CA GLU A 202 11.32 -10.78 -9.97
C GLU A 202 11.31 -11.38 -8.56
N LEU A 203 11.18 -10.54 -7.53
CA LEU A 203 11.04 -11.02 -6.15
C LEU A 203 9.83 -11.96 -6.01
N TRP A 204 8.68 -11.61 -6.59
CA TRP A 204 7.47 -12.44 -6.56
C TRP A 204 7.60 -13.79 -7.25
N LYS A 205 8.47 -13.94 -8.25
CA LYS A 205 8.73 -15.26 -8.86
C LYS A 205 9.46 -16.19 -7.89
N THR A 206 10.27 -15.63 -7.00
CA THR A 206 11.15 -16.39 -6.09
C THR A 206 10.58 -16.58 -4.68
N TYR A 207 9.77 -15.63 -4.20
CA TYR A 207 9.30 -15.58 -2.82
C TYR A 207 7.97 -16.30 -2.63
N ASP A 208 7.94 -17.36 -1.81
CA ASP A 208 6.70 -18.04 -1.42
C ASP A 208 6.19 -17.48 -0.09
N GLU A 209 5.32 -16.47 -0.19
CA GLU A 209 4.77 -15.76 0.98
C GLU A 209 4.18 -16.72 2.01
N ARG A 210 3.52 -17.80 1.60
CA ARG A 210 2.84 -18.71 2.53
C ARG A 210 3.81 -19.51 3.40
N LYS A 211 5.01 -19.78 2.90
CA LYS A 211 6.01 -20.59 3.60
C LYS A 211 6.98 -19.73 4.41
N GLU A 212 7.36 -18.58 3.88
CA GLU A 212 8.47 -17.79 4.42
C GLU A 212 8.02 -16.72 5.41
N ILE A 213 6.79 -16.21 5.29
CA ILE A 213 6.36 -15.04 6.07
C ILE A 213 6.36 -15.31 7.57
N GLN A 214 6.00 -16.52 8.01
CA GLN A 214 5.89 -16.84 9.43
C GLN A 214 7.25 -16.74 10.13
N ALA A 215 8.31 -17.24 9.48
CA ALA A 215 9.67 -17.13 10.00
C ALA A 215 10.17 -15.68 10.03
N LEU A 216 9.76 -14.87 9.05
CA LEU A 216 10.08 -13.44 9.01
C LEU A 216 9.34 -12.66 10.11
N LEU A 217 8.06 -12.97 10.35
CA LEU A 217 7.27 -12.36 11.43
C LEU A 217 7.84 -12.70 12.80
N GLN A 218 8.36 -13.92 13.01
CA GLN A 218 9.03 -14.30 14.26
C GLN A 218 10.34 -13.55 14.50
N LYS A 219 11.06 -13.20 13.43
CA LYS A 219 12.28 -12.37 13.49
C LYS A 219 11.97 -10.88 13.69
N MET A 220 10.71 -10.46 13.56
CA MET A 220 10.34 -9.08 13.82
C MET A 220 10.61 -8.76 15.28
N PRO A 221 11.22 -7.61 15.54
CA PRO A 221 11.48 -7.24 16.90
C PRO A 221 10.17 -6.80 17.58
N LYS A 222 9.90 -7.37 18.74
CA LYS A 222 8.65 -7.15 19.47
C LYS A 222 8.69 -5.82 20.23
N PRO A 223 7.53 -5.13 20.40
CA PRO A 223 7.42 -3.98 21.27
C PRO A 223 7.86 -4.31 22.70
N ASN A 224 8.65 -3.43 23.31
CA ASN A 224 9.15 -3.65 24.66
C ASN A 224 8.00 -3.41 25.64
N THR A 225 7.62 -4.41 26.42
CA THR A 225 6.48 -4.35 27.37
C THR A 225 6.83 -3.68 28.70
N GLN A 226 8.08 -3.27 28.89
CA GLN A 226 8.52 -2.62 30.13
C GLN A 226 8.32 -1.09 30.02
N PRO A 227 7.67 -0.45 31.01
CA PRO A 227 7.67 1.00 31.09
C PRO A 227 9.11 1.47 31.27
N VAL A 228 9.51 2.49 30.49
CA VAL A 228 10.78 3.19 30.71
C VAL A 228 10.75 3.73 32.15
N PRO A 229 11.68 3.33 33.03
CA PRO A 229 11.75 3.93 34.36
C PRO A 229 11.97 5.43 34.19
N ARG A 230 11.08 6.24 34.78
CA ARG A 230 11.24 7.69 34.88
C ARG A 230 12.46 8.04 35.72
#